data_AF-G4ZNR4-F1
#
_entry.id   AF-G4ZNR4-F1
#
_cell.length_a   1.000
_cell.length_b   1.000
_cell.length_c   1.000
_cell.angle_alpha   90.00
_cell.angle_beta   90.00
_cell.angle_gamma   90.00
#
_symmetry.space_group_name_H-M   'P 1'
#
loop_
_entity.id
_entity.type
_entity.pdbx_description
1 polymer ?
#
loop_
_entity_poly.entity_id
_entity_poly.type
_entity_poly.pdbx_seq_one_letter_code
_entity_poly.pdbx_strand_id
1 'polypeptide(L)'
;MAIKDKPITAKNPQANAICERVHLEIMNILRVRPDLHDQLEVALNYSAYAIWASYHSVLRASPAPLMFGEDMITRELHFANWNFHSKQRFMAIMQDNDRETMRRLQHFYRVGDNVMLRAPARERKKTDPVAKGPFVVKAVYDNGIVLLDTGSSEYRVNIRRIFPC
;
A
#
# COMPACT_ATOMS: atom_id res chain seq x y z
N MET A 1 -13.40 7.46 -22.51
CA MET A 1 -13.20 6.87 -21.17
C MET A 1 -12.64 7.98 -20.29
N ALA A 2 -13.42 8.51 -19.32
CA ALA A 2 -12.99 9.64 -18.50
C ALA A 2 -12.18 9.14 -17.28
N ILE A 3 -11.15 9.88 -16.89
CA ILE A 3 -10.39 9.62 -15.66
C ILE A 3 -11.34 9.88 -14.48
N LYS A 4 -11.44 8.91 -13.56
CA LYS A 4 -12.29 8.98 -12.37
C LYS A 4 -11.44 8.98 -11.13
N ASP A 5 -11.71 9.91 -10.22
CA ASP A 5 -11.04 9.96 -8.92
C ASP A 5 -11.41 8.76 -8.07
N LYS A 6 -10.40 8.15 -7.43
CA LYS A 6 -10.56 7.04 -6.49
C LYS A 6 -9.83 7.37 -5.19
N PRO A 7 -10.50 8.05 -4.24
CA PRO A 7 -9.88 8.34 -2.95
C PRO A 7 -9.69 7.08 -2.12
N ILE A 8 -8.62 7.05 -1.33
CA ILE A 8 -8.36 5.98 -0.36
C ILE A 8 -9.06 6.25 0.98
N THR A 9 -9.24 5.20 1.78
CA THR A 9 -9.74 5.35 3.16
C THR A 9 -8.77 6.16 4.00
N ALA A 10 -9.31 6.97 4.91
CA ALA A 10 -8.52 7.84 5.77
C ALA A 10 -7.48 7.06 6.59
N LYS A 11 -6.24 7.58 6.59
CA LYS A 11 -5.10 7.08 7.41
C LYS A 11 -4.79 5.60 7.15
N ASN A 12 -4.91 5.19 5.89
CA ASN A 12 -4.59 3.85 5.42
C ASN A 12 -3.54 3.92 4.30
N PRO A 13 -2.25 4.15 4.62
CA PRO A 13 -1.19 4.25 3.61
C PRO A 13 -1.03 2.94 2.81
N GLN A 14 -1.43 1.79 3.38
CA GLN A 14 -1.38 0.51 2.70
C GLN A 14 -2.32 0.44 1.48
N ALA A 15 -3.41 1.23 1.46
CA ALA A 15 -4.27 1.33 0.28
C ALA A 15 -3.53 1.93 -0.94
N ASN A 16 -2.43 2.67 -0.71
CA ASN A 16 -1.55 3.23 -1.72
C ASN A 16 -0.12 2.67 -1.61
N ALA A 17 0.01 1.41 -1.16
CA ALA A 17 1.30 0.81 -0.80
C ALA A 17 2.34 0.84 -1.94
N ILE A 18 1.91 0.78 -3.20
CA ILE A 18 2.84 0.84 -4.35
C ILE A 18 3.55 2.20 -4.39
N CYS A 19 2.81 3.31 -4.30
CA CYS A 19 3.40 4.64 -4.29
C CYS A 19 4.26 4.86 -3.03
N GLU A 20 3.80 4.41 -1.87
CA GLU A 20 4.59 4.48 -0.63
C GLU A 20 5.90 3.68 -0.72
N ARG A 21 5.88 2.52 -1.39
CA ARG A 21 7.08 1.72 -1.64
C ARG A 21 8.05 2.44 -2.58
N VAL A 22 7.53 3.13 -3.60
CA VAL A 22 8.33 3.95 -4.53
C VAL A 22 8.97 5.14 -3.80
N HIS A 23 8.24 5.82 -2.91
CA HIS A 23 8.83 6.88 -2.08
C HIS A 23 10.04 6.39 -1.28
N LEU A 24 9.95 5.17 -0.73
CA LEU A 24 11.07 4.55 -0.02
C LEU A 24 12.27 4.28 -0.95
N GLU A 25 12.05 3.81 -2.18
CA GLU A 25 13.13 3.58 -3.14
C GLU A 25 13.82 4.88 -3.57
N ILE A 26 13.06 5.93 -3.85
CA ILE A 26 13.62 7.26 -4.15
C ILE A 26 14.49 7.73 -2.99
N MET A 27 14.00 7.62 -1.76
CA MET A 27 14.77 8.01 -0.57
C MET A 27 16.04 7.17 -0.40
N ASN A 28 16.00 5.87 -0.68
CA ASN A 28 17.17 5.00 -0.62
C ASN A 28 18.23 5.42 -1.65
N ILE A 29 17.83 5.72 -2.89
CA ILE A 29 18.74 6.17 -3.94
C ILE A 29 19.39 7.50 -3.56
N LEU A 30 18.62 8.46 -3.04
CA LEU A 30 19.13 9.74 -2.58
C LEU A 30 20.13 9.59 -1.42
N ARG A 31 19.89 8.67 -0.49
CA ARG A 31 20.81 8.40 0.63
C ARG A 31 22.15 7.83 0.17
N VAL A 32 22.16 7.04 -0.90
CA VAL A 32 23.39 6.46 -1.48
C VAL A 32 24.17 7.51 -2.28
N ARG A 33 23.52 8.58 -2.75
CA ARG A 33 24.10 9.64 -3.56
C ARG A 33 24.03 11.01 -2.86
N PRO A 34 24.75 11.21 -1.75
CA PRO A 34 24.77 12.49 -1.05
C PRO A 34 25.40 13.61 -1.90
N ASP A 35 26.18 13.25 -2.92
CA ASP A 35 26.76 14.17 -3.90
C ASP A 35 25.69 14.90 -4.75
N LEU A 36 24.50 14.32 -4.90
CA LEU A 36 23.39 14.90 -5.65
C LEU A 36 22.41 15.70 -4.78
N HIS A 37 22.73 15.93 -3.51
CA HIS A 37 21.82 16.58 -2.55
C HIS A 37 21.41 17.99 -2.97
N ASP A 38 22.35 18.75 -3.56
CA ASP A 38 22.10 20.12 -4.02
C ASP A 38 21.49 20.18 -5.43
N GLN A 39 21.33 19.04 -6.11
CA GLN A 39 20.84 18.91 -7.48
C GLN A 39 19.59 18.02 -7.54
N LEU A 40 18.49 18.50 -6.96
CA LEU A 40 17.27 17.72 -6.82
C LEU A 40 16.75 17.14 -8.14
N GLU A 41 16.74 17.91 -9.22
CA GLU A 41 16.24 17.46 -10.52
C GLU A 41 17.06 16.30 -11.10
N VAL A 42 18.39 16.42 -11.03
CA VAL A 42 19.32 15.35 -11.46
C VAL A 42 19.12 14.10 -10.60
N ALA A 43 18.97 14.29 -9.29
CA ALA A 43 18.76 13.20 -8.36
C ALA A 43 17.44 12.45 -8.60
N LEU A 44 16.37 13.18 -8.95
CA LEU A 44 15.06 12.60 -9.29
C LEU A 44 15.10 11.86 -10.63
N ASN A 45 15.72 12.43 -11.66
CA ASN A 45 15.89 11.77 -12.95
C ASN A 45 16.72 10.48 -12.83
N TYR A 46 17.80 10.53 -12.06
CA TYR A 46 18.61 9.35 -11.75
C TYR A 46 17.81 8.29 -10.98
N SER A 47 17.01 8.71 -9.99
CA SER A 47 16.15 7.81 -9.23
C SER A 47 15.10 7.13 -10.10
N ALA A 48 14.47 7.87 -11.01
CA ALA A 48 13.50 7.32 -11.96
C ALA A 48 14.15 6.26 -12.86
N TYR A 49 15.30 6.57 -13.45
CA TYR A 49 16.06 5.62 -14.27
C TYR A 49 16.43 4.35 -13.49
N ALA A 50 16.96 4.51 -12.28
CA ALA A 50 17.35 3.40 -11.44
C ALA A 50 16.17 2.49 -11.09
N ILE A 51 15.00 3.06 -10.76
CA ILE A 51 13.78 2.28 -10.48
C ILE A 51 13.31 1.49 -11.71
N TRP A 52 13.38 2.10 -12.90
CA TRP A 52 12.96 1.46 -14.15
C TRP A 52 13.89 0.32 -14.59
N ALA A 53 15.19 0.47 -14.38
CA ALA A 53 16.21 -0.51 -14.75
C ALA A 53 16.45 -1.59 -13.69
N SER A 54 16.02 -1.38 -12.44
CA SER A 54 16.27 -2.32 -11.33
C SER A 54 15.48 -3.62 -11.47
N TYR A 55 16.18 -4.73 -11.28
CA TYR A 55 15.60 -6.07 -11.35
C TYR A 55 14.71 -6.36 -10.14
N HIS A 56 13.45 -6.71 -10.38
CA HIS A 56 12.52 -7.05 -9.31
C HIS A 56 12.49 -8.56 -9.05
N SER A 57 12.78 -8.99 -7.82
CA SER A 57 12.91 -10.41 -7.45
C SER A 57 11.65 -11.25 -7.72
N VAL A 58 10.46 -10.76 -7.37
CA VAL A 58 9.18 -11.48 -7.60
C VAL A 58 8.83 -11.58 -9.09
N LEU A 59 8.94 -10.48 -9.83
CA LEU A 59 8.62 -10.46 -11.26
C LEU A 59 9.70 -11.15 -12.10
N ARG A 60 10.92 -11.25 -11.58
CA ARG A 60 12.11 -11.73 -12.28
C ARG A 60 12.43 -10.93 -13.56
N ALA A 61 12.10 -9.64 -13.55
CA ALA A 61 12.34 -8.70 -14.63
C ALA A 61 12.36 -7.27 -14.08
N SER A 62 12.94 -6.34 -14.83
CA SER A 62 12.89 -4.91 -14.54
C SER A 62 11.59 -4.28 -15.06
N PRO A 63 11.06 -3.22 -14.42
CA PRO A 63 9.79 -2.60 -14.84
C PRO A 63 9.78 -2.08 -16.29
N ALA A 64 10.89 -1.50 -16.77
CA ALA A 64 10.95 -0.95 -18.13
C ALA A 64 10.78 -2.02 -19.22
N PRO A 65 11.53 -3.13 -19.24
CA PRO A 65 11.30 -4.19 -20.24
C PRO A 65 9.90 -4.80 -20.19
N LEU A 66 9.22 -4.80 -19.04
CA LEU A 66 7.83 -5.24 -18.94
C LEU A 66 6.83 -4.25 -19.57
N MET A 67 7.12 -2.95 -19.55
CA MET A 67 6.27 -1.93 -20.17
C MET A 67 6.61 -1.71 -21.65
N PHE A 68 7.89 -1.60 -21.98
CA PHE A 68 8.37 -1.13 -23.28
C PHE A 68 8.86 -2.27 -24.18
N GLY A 69 9.06 -3.49 -23.64
CA GLY A 69 9.54 -4.63 -24.42
C GLY A 69 11.03 -4.60 -24.75
N GLU A 70 11.79 -3.66 -24.18
CA GLU A 70 13.23 -3.52 -24.37
C GLU A 70 13.92 -3.26 -23.02
N ASP A 71 15.06 -3.90 -22.79
CA ASP A 71 15.88 -3.66 -21.62
C ASP A 71 16.62 -2.33 -21.71
N MET A 72 16.57 -1.53 -20.64
CA MET A 72 17.13 -0.18 -20.65
C MET A 72 18.66 -0.12 -20.70
N ILE A 73 19.35 -1.18 -20.26
CA ILE A 73 20.81 -1.19 -20.15
C ILE A 73 21.42 -1.84 -21.40
N THR A 74 20.94 -3.04 -21.72
CA THR A 74 21.48 -3.89 -22.80
C THR A 74 20.83 -3.61 -24.15
N ARG A 75 19.66 -2.94 -24.18
CA ARG A 75 18.83 -2.73 -25.39
C ARG A 75 18.38 -4.03 -26.06
N GLU A 76 18.38 -5.12 -25.30
CA GLU A 76 17.88 -6.39 -25.78
C GLU A 76 16.35 -6.41 -25.74
N LEU A 77 15.74 -7.05 -26.73
CA LEU A 77 14.30 -7.25 -26.76
C LEU A 77 13.88 -8.23 -25.67
N HIS A 78 12.86 -7.86 -24.91
CA HIS A 78 12.33 -8.64 -23.81
C HIS A 78 10.93 -9.17 -24.11
N PHE A 79 10.80 -10.50 -24.15
CA PHE A 79 9.51 -11.17 -24.32
C PHE A 79 8.93 -11.57 -22.95
N ALA A 80 7.93 -10.82 -22.48
CA ALA A 80 7.30 -11.05 -21.19
C ALA A 80 6.30 -12.22 -21.22
N ASN A 81 6.49 -13.20 -20.34
CA ASN A 81 5.49 -14.25 -20.10
C ASN A 81 4.48 -13.80 -19.04
N TRP A 82 3.39 -13.16 -19.48
CA TRP A 82 2.37 -12.61 -18.60
C TRP A 82 1.72 -13.65 -17.66
N ASN A 83 1.54 -14.88 -18.13
CA ASN A 83 1.00 -15.97 -17.32
C ASN A 83 1.93 -16.31 -16.16
N PHE A 84 3.24 -16.37 -16.43
CA PHE A 84 4.26 -16.58 -15.40
C PHE A 84 4.27 -15.45 -14.38
N HIS A 85 4.31 -14.18 -14.82
CA HIS A 85 4.34 -13.03 -13.91
C HIS A 85 3.07 -12.93 -13.06
N SER A 86 1.90 -13.19 -13.65
CA SER A 86 0.62 -13.21 -12.93
C SER A 86 0.63 -14.25 -11.82
N LYS A 87 1.10 -15.48 -12.12
CA LYS A 87 1.19 -16.57 -11.14
C LYS A 87 2.17 -16.24 -10.02
N GLN A 88 3.37 -15.75 -10.32
CA GLN A 88 4.36 -15.37 -9.32
C GLN A 88 3.83 -14.28 -8.38
N ARG A 89 3.21 -13.25 -8.95
CA ARG A 89 2.64 -12.14 -8.18
C ARG A 89 1.50 -12.62 -7.28
N PHE A 90 0.64 -13.51 -7.78
CA PHE A 90 -0.43 -14.11 -7.00
C PHE A 90 0.10 -14.96 -5.83
N MET A 91 1.12 -15.80 -6.07
CA MET A 91 1.75 -16.61 -5.03
C MET A 91 2.37 -15.74 -3.93
N ALA A 92 3.08 -14.67 -4.31
CA ALA A 92 3.64 -13.71 -3.36
C ALA A 92 2.55 -13.04 -2.51
N ILE A 93 1.45 -12.61 -3.13
CA ILE A 93 0.31 -12.02 -2.41
C ILE A 93 -0.29 -13.00 -1.40
N MET A 94 -0.48 -14.27 -1.76
CA MET A 94 -1.00 -15.28 -0.82
C MET A 94 -0.04 -15.49 0.35
N GLN A 95 1.26 -15.64 0.08
CA GLN A 95 2.27 -15.81 1.13
C GLN A 95 2.32 -14.61 2.10
N ASP A 96 2.23 -13.39 1.57
CA ASP A 96 2.21 -12.17 2.38
C ASP A 96 0.90 -12.06 3.20
N ASN A 97 -0.24 -12.41 2.62
CA ASN A 97 -1.52 -12.43 3.32
C ASN A 97 -1.51 -13.45 4.47
N ASP A 98 -0.98 -14.65 4.25
CA ASP A 98 -0.83 -15.68 5.28
C ASP A 98 0.10 -15.17 6.39
N ARG A 99 1.22 -14.54 6.01
CA ARG A 99 2.16 -13.94 6.96
C ARG A 99 1.55 -12.85 7.82
N GLU A 100 0.78 -11.94 7.23
CA GLU A 100 0.10 -10.88 7.96
C GLU A 100 -1.04 -11.41 8.84
N THR A 101 -1.72 -12.46 8.41
CA THR A 101 -2.92 -13.00 9.07
C THR A 101 -2.58 -14.00 10.17
N MET A 102 -1.40 -14.63 10.15
CA MET A 102 -0.96 -15.62 11.15
C MET A 102 -1.12 -15.19 12.62
N ARG A 103 -1.04 -13.88 12.91
CA ARG A 103 -1.19 -13.34 14.27
C ARG A 103 -2.56 -12.71 14.55
N ARG A 104 -3.43 -12.62 13.55
CA ARG A 104 -4.73 -11.94 13.67
C ARG A 104 -5.80 -12.94 14.12
N LEU A 105 -6.62 -12.53 15.08
CA LEU A 105 -7.84 -13.26 15.40
C LEU A 105 -8.83 -13.11 14.23
N GLN A 106 -9.35 -14.22 13.73
CA GLN A 106 -10.38 -14.19 12.71
C GLN A 106 -11.68 -13.66 13.34
N HIS A 107 -12.13 -12.49 12.88
CA HIS A 107 -13.38 -11.89 13.33
C HIS A 107 -14.18 -11.39 12.13
N PHE A 108 -15.46 -11.76 12.08
CA PHE A 108 -16.37 -11.38 11.01
C PHE A 108 -17.31 -10.28 11.50
N TYR A 109 -17.02 -9.04 11.12
CA TYR A 109 -17.84 -7.89 11.45
C TYR A 109 -19.20 -7.96 10.75
N ARG A 110 -20.25 -7.64 11.50
CA ARG A 110 -21.64 -7.56 11.02
C ARG A 110 -22.20 -6.16 11.27
N VAL A 111 -23.27 -5.84 10.54
CA VAL A 111 -24.01 -4.60 10.77
C VAL A 111 -24.65 -4.65 12.15
N GLY A 112 -24.49 -3.58 12.94
CA GLY A 112 -24.95 -3.48 14.33
C GLY A 112 -23.88 -3.79 15.37
N ASP A 113 -22.71 -4.32 14.99
CA ASP A 113 -21.63 -4.60 15.93
C ASP A 113 -21.03 -3.31 16.49
N ASN A 114 -20.69 -3.33 17.79
CA ASN A 114 -19.94 -2.26 18.44
C ASN A 114 -18.44 -2.51 18.30
N VAL A 115 -17.74 -1.52 17.76
CA VAL A 115 -16.29 -1.59 17.53
C VAL A 115 -15.58 -0.36 18.06
N MET A 116 -14.34 -0.56 18.47
CA MET A 116 -13.42 0.51 18.83
C MET A 116 -12.53 0.86 17.64
N LEU A 117 -12.38 2.15 17.37
CA LEU A 117 -11.50 2.67 16.32
C LEU A 117 -10.12 3.01 16.89
N ARG A 118 -9.07 2.38 16.38
CA ARG A 118 -7.68 2.66 16.75
C ARG A 118 -7.23 4.02 16.20
N ALA A 119 -6.74 4.87 17.09
CA ALA A 119 -6.10 6.12 16.74
C ALA A 119 -4.67 5.85 16.20
N PRO A 120 -4.26 6.51 15.10
CA PRO A 120 -2.90 6.34 14.56
C PRO A 120 -1.85 6.86 15.55
N ALA A 121 -0.77 6.09 15.74
CA ALA A 121 0.26 6.42 16.72
C ALA A 121 0.93 7.78 16.48
N ARG A 122 1.15 8.17 15.22
CA ARG A 122 1.83 9.41 14.85
C ARG A 122 1.07 10.68 15.26
N GLU A 123 -0.26 10.60 15.37
CA GLU A 123 -1.11 11.75 15.71
C GLU A 123 -1.56 11.74 17.18
N ARG A 124 -1.26 10.67 17.91
CA ARG A 124 -1.71 10.46 19.28
C ARG A 124 -0.71 11.10 20.25
N LYS A 125 -1.16 11.95 21.17
CA LYS A 125 -0.31 12.38 22.29
C LYS A 125 -0.10 11.21 23.26
N LYS A 126 0.98 11.23 24.03
CA LYS A 126 1.34 10.12 24.95
C LYS A 126 0.21 9.77 25.94
N THR A 127 -0.58 10.76 26.36
CA THR A 127 -1.69 10.63 27.31
C THR A 127 -3.02 10.26 26.65
N ASP A 128 -3.15 10.37 25.34
CA ASP A 128 -4.42 10.15 24.66
C ASP A 128 -4.77 8.65 24.61
N PRO A 129 -6.06 8.30 24.68
CA PRO A 129 -6.49 6.91 24.57
C PRO A 129 -6.07 6.32 23.22
N VAL A 130 -5.69 5.04 23.23
CA VAL A 130 -5.25 4.30 22.02
C VAL A 130 -6.40 4.12 21.03
N ALA A 131 -7.64 4.09 21.52
CA ALA A 131 -8.83 3.88 20.72
C ALA A 131 -9.96 4.81 21.13
N LYS A 132 -10.86 5.08 20.19
CA LYS A 132 -12.08 5.88 20.36
C LYS A 132 -13.29 5.01 20.07
N GLY A 133 -14.40 5.27 20.75
CA GLY A 133 -15.64 4.51 20.61
C GLY A 133 -16.27 4.22 21.97
N PRO A 134 -17.27 3.32 22.03
CA PRO A 134 -17.70 2.40 20.95
C PRO A 134 -18.42 3.10 19.79
N PHE A 135 -18.25 2.60 18.57
CA PHE A 135 -18.99 3.03 17.38
C PHE A 135 -19.74 1.85 16.77
N VAL A 136 -20.92 2.11 16.21
CA VAL A 136 -21.76 1.08 15.59
C VAL A 136 -21.38 0.90 14.13
N VAL A 137 -21.24 -0.34 13.68
CA VAL A 137 -21.04 -0.69 12.27
C VAL A 137 -22.37 -0.54 11.52
N LYS A 138 -22.45 0.40 10.59
CA LYS A 138 -23.64 0.66 9.76
C LYS A 138 -23.65 -0.18 8.47
N ALA A 139 -22.49 -0.39 7.87
CA ALA A 139 -22.35 -1.19 6.66
C ALA A 139 -20.97 -1.87 6.60
N VAL A 140 -20.93 -3.07 6.01
CA VAL A 140 -19.70 -3.84 5.76
C VAL A 140 -19.55 -4.01 4.25
N TYR A 141 -18.38 -3.72 3.72
CA TYR A 141 -18.04 -3.87 2.31
C TYR A 141 -17.07 -5.05 2.11
N ASP A 142 -17.14 -5.69 0.94
CA ASP A 142 -16.36 -6.91 0.62
C ASP A 142 -14.84 -6.69 0.59
N ASN A 143 -14.37 -5.45 0.45
CA ASN A 143 -12.96 -5.09 0.39
C ASN A 143 -12.32 -4.82 1.77
N GLY A 144 -12.96 -5.28 2.85
CA GLY A 144 -12.47 -5.08 4.21
C GLY A 144 -12.57 -3.62 4.67
N ILE A 145 -13.52 -2.87 4.14
CA ILE A 145 -13.91 -1.54 4.61
C ILE A 145 -15.22 -1.67 5.36
N VAL A 146 -15.36 -0.93 6.46
CA VAL A 146 -16.63 -0.77 7.16
C VAL A 146 -17.00 0.72 7.26
N LEU A 147 -18.30 0.98 7.32
CA LEU A 147 -18.86 2.29 7.60
C LEU A 147 -19.26 2.34 9.07
N LEU A 148 -18.63 3.22 9.84
CA LEU A 148 -18.96 3.46 11.25
C LEU A 148 -19.88 4.66 11.39
N ASP A 149 -20.82 4.56 12.32
CA ASP A 149 -21.58 5.71 12.80
C ASP A 149 -20.89 6.32 14.03
N THR A 150 -20.41 7.56 13.87
CA THR A 150 -19.76 8.33 14.94
C THR A 150 -20.79 9.18 15.73
N GLY A 151 -22.07 9.09 15.40
CA GLY A 151 -23.15 9.94 15.93
C GLY A 151 -23.25 11.29 15.22
N SER A 152 -22.12 11.93 14.90
CA SER A 152 -22.09 13.17 14.12
C SER A 152 -21.92 12.96 12.62
N SER A 153 -21.25 11.89 12.21
CA SER A 153 -20.93 11.62 10.82
C SER A 153 -20.61 10.15 10.56
N GLU A 154 -20.77 9.76 9.31
CA GLU A 154 -20.38 8.45 8.82
C GLU A 154 -18.89 8.43 8.48
N TYR A 155 -18.17 7.41 8.96
CA TYR A 155 -16.73 7.30 8.78
C TYR A 155 -16.34 5.96 8.17
N ARG A 156 -15.74 6.00 6.97
CA ARG A 156 -15.24 4.80 6.27
C ARG A 156 -13.85 4.44 6.74
N VAL A 157 -13.69 3.22 7.25
CA VAL A 157 -12.41 2.73 7.78
C VAL A 157 -12.11 1.32 7.32
N ASN A 158 -10.83 1.00 7.22
CA ASN A 158 -10.40 -0.37 6.98
C ASN A 158 -10.50 -1.20 8.28
N ILE A 159 -10.86 -2.48 8.15
CA ILE A 159 -11.00 -3.42 9.28
C ILE A 159 -9.71 -3.54 10.12
N ARG A 160 -8.53 -3.29 9.53
CA ARG A 160 -7.24 -3.30 10.24
C ARG A 160 -7.11 -2.20 11.29
N ARG A 161 -7.98 -1.18 11.24
CA ARG A 161 -8.00 -0.05 12.17
C ARG A 161 -9.05 -0.18 13.27
N ILE A 162 -9.84 -1.24 13.29
CA ILE A 162 -10.87 -1.48 14.31
C ILE A 162 -10.60 -2.76 15.08
N PHE A 163 -11.22 -2.88 16.25
CA PHE A 163 -11.26 -4.12 17.03
C PHE A 163 -12.63 -4.23 17.73
N PRO A 164 -13.16 -5.45 17.91
CA PRO A 164 -14.42 -5.65 18.60
C PRO A 164 -14.32 -5.18 20.06
N CYS A 165 -15.42 -4.64 20.59
CA CYS A 165 -15.58 -4.27 22.00
C CYS A 165 -15.74 -5.50 22.89
#